data_AF-A0A531K823-F1
#
_entry.id   AF-A0A531K823-F1
#
_cell.length_a   1.000
_cell.length_b   1.000
_cell.length_c   1.000
_cell.angle_alpha   90.00
_cell.angle_beta   90.00
_cell.angle_gamma   90.00
#
_symmetry.space_group_name_H-M   'P 1'
#
loop_
_entity.id
_entity.type
_entity.pdbx_description
1 polymer ?
#
loop_
_entity_poly.entity_id
_entity_poly.type
_entity_poly.pdbx_seq_one_letter_code
_entity_poly.pdbx_strand_id
1 'polypeptide(L)'
;FLHRAIHWPPLYKWVHSVHHNSINPSPWSSLSMHPVEGFLYHAEAWLHLLIPSNPVCAYFTLHGAGFGAVNGHLGFETFELTDKIKLDSHSYVHYLHHKYFEVNYGGDGLVPLDKLFGTWHDGSKEADEAMKARFR
;
A
#
# COMPACT_ATOMS: atom_id res chain seq x y z
N PHE A 1 1.91 6.97 7.60
CA PHE A 1 3.11 7.80 7.86
C PHE A 1 4.41 7.13 7.41
N LEU A 2 4.71 5.88 7.83
CA LEU A 2 5.92 5.16 7.41
C LEU A 2 6.07 5.07 5.87
N HIS A 3 4.99 4.68 5.19
CA HIS A 3 5.00 4.53 3.73
C HIS A 3 5.31 5.86 3.02
N ARG A 4 4.68 6.96 3.42
CA ARG A 4 5.05 8.30 2.92
C ARG A 4 6.52 8.65 3.20
N ALA A 5 7.06 8.28 4.37
CA ALA A 5 8.44 8.58 4.71
C ALA A 5 9.44 7.86 3.80
N ILE A 6 9.19 6.60 3.42
CA ILE A 6 10.06 5.86 2.52
C ILE A 6 9.98 6.32 1.06
N HIS A 7 9.05 7.21 0.72
CA HIS A 7 9.01 7.94 -0.56
C HIS A 7 9.88 9.20 -0.59
N TRP A 8 10.48 9.61 0.54
CA TRP A 8 11.48 10.68 0.53
C TRP A 8 12.68 10.26 -0.35
N PRO A 9 13.25 11.13 -1.23
CA PRO A 9 14.10 10.70 -2.33
C PRO A 9 15.28 9.78 -1.99
N PRO A 10 16.02 9.96 -0.88
CA PRO A 10 17.06 9.03 -0.48
C PRO A 10 16.52 7.66 -0.09
N LEU A 11 15.44 7.61 0.71
CA LEU A 11 14.83 6.35 1.12
C LEU A 11 14.15 5.66 -0.06
N TYR A 12 13.51 6.42 -0.95
CA TYR A 12 12.93 5.87 -2.16
C TYR A 12 14.00 5.19 -3.00
N LYS A 13 15.07 5.93 -3.32
CA LYS A 13 16.14 5.43 -4.20
C LYS A 13 16.77 4.14 -3.67
N TRP A 14 17.07 4.07 -2.37
CA TRP A 14 17.85 2.97 -1.78
C TRP A 14 17.03 1.84 -1.17
N VAL A 15 15.77 2.11 -0.79
CA VAL A 15 14.93 1.17 -0.05
C VAL A 15 13.67 0.86 -0.84
N HIS A 16 12.84 1.86 -1.12
CA HIS A 16 11.48 1.62 -1.63
C HIS A 16 11.40 1.38 -3.13
N SER A 17 12.42 1.75 -3.90
CA SER A 17 12.48 1.53 -5.35
C SER A 17 12.37 0.06 -5.74
N VAL A 18 12.86 -0.85 -4.87
CA VAL A 18 12.76 -2.30 -5.07
C VAL A 18 11.31 -2.75 -5.18
N HIS A 19 10.46 -2.26 -4.27
CA HIS A 19 9.03 -2.53 -4.23
C HIS A 19 8.31 -1.98 -5.47
N HIS A 20 8.66 -0.75 -5.84
CA HIS A 20 8.07 -0.03 -6.97
C HIS A 20 8.53 -0.49 -8.36
N ASN A 21 9.46 -1.46 -8.45
CA ASN A 21 9.81 -2.07 -9.74
C ASN A 21 8.61 -2.78 -10.40
N SER A 22 7.59 -3.15 -9.62
CA SER A 22 6.34 -3.74 -10.11
C SER A 22 5.26 -2.67 -10.32
N ILE A 23 5.38 -1.87 -11.38
CA ILE A 23 4.43 -0.77 -11.70
C ILE A 23 2.98 -1.24 -11.78
N ASN A 24 2.74 -2.45 -12.31
CA ASN A 24 1.48 -3.16 -12.10
C ASN A 24 1.70 -4.24 -11.03
N PRO A 25 1.34 -3.98 -9.77
CA PRO A 25 1.59 -4.91 -8.70
C PRO A 25 0.79 -6.21 -8.88
N SER A 26 1.43 -7.33 -8.53
CA SER A 26 0.82 -8.66 -8.45
C SER A 26 0.90 -9.21 -7.02
N PRO A 27 0.14 -10.27 -6.66
CA PRO A 27 0.16 -10.83 -5.31
C PRO A 27 1.58 -11.19 -4.84
N TRP A 28 2.46 -11.59 -5.77
CA TRP A 28 3.85 -11.92 -5.51
C TRP A 28 4.73 -10.69 -5.22
N SER A 29 4.37 -9.53 -5.76
CA SER A 29 5.08 -8.27 -5.48
C SER A 29 4.70 -7.63 -4.15
N SER A 30 3.61 -8.09 -3.50
CA SER A 30 3.06 -7.49 -2.28
C SER A 30 4.08 -7.33 -1.14
N LEU A 31 4.99 -8.30 -0.98
CA LEU A 31 6.09 -8.27 -0.02
C LEU A 31 7.47 -8.29 -0.69
N SER A 32 7.55 -8.06 -2.00
CA SER A 32 8.81 -7.95 -2.72
C SER A 32 9.42 -6.58 -2.46
N MET A 33 10.11 -6.43 -1.33
CA MET A 33 10.65 -5.16 -0.85
C MET A 33 12.08 -5.30 -0.36
N HIS A 34 12.79 -4.18 -0.22
CA HIS A 34 14.13 -4.18 0.36
C HIS A 34 14.11 -4.68 1.82
N PRO A 35 15.13 -5.41 2.31
CA PRO A 35 15.12 -5.96 3.68
C PRO A 35 14.86 -4.95 4.79
N VAL A 36 15.35 -3.70 4.63
CA VAL A 36 15.07 -2.61 5.59
C VAL A 36 13.59 -2.22 5.60
N GLU A 37 12.94 -2.18 4.44
CA GLU A 37 11.50 -1.95 4.34
C GLU A 37 10.75 -3.10 5.00
N GLY A 38 11.12 -4.35 4.68
CA GLY A 38 10.52 -5.55 5.26
C GLY A 38 10.65 -5.61 6.77
N PHE A 39 11.80 -5.22 7.31
CA PHE A 39 12.04 -5.17 8.75
C PHE A 39 11.12 -4.17 9.46
N LEU A 40 10.94 -2.97 8.90
CA LEU A 40 10.07 -1.94 9.47
C LEU A 40 8.58 -2.22 9.22
N TYR A 41 8.23 -2.81 8.07
CA TYR A 41 6.87 -3.23 7.76
C TYR A 41 6.37 -4.30 8.74
N HIS A 42 7.24 -5.24 9.13
CA HIS A 42 6.93 -6.25 10.16
C HIS A 42 7.24 -5.77 11.58
N ALA A 43 7.33 -4.46 11.84
CA ALA A 43 7.69 -3.94 13.15
C ALA A 43 6.72 -4.39 14.26
N GLU A 44 5.46 -4.64 13.90
CA GLU A 44 4.42 -5.18 14.78
C GLU A 44 4.79 -6.54 15.39
N ALA A 45 5.56 -7.39 14.70
CA ALA A 45 6.02 -8.65 15.25
C ALA A 45 6.89 -8.45 16.51
N TRP A 46 7.69 -7.38 16.54
CA TRP A 46 8.50 -7.04 17.72
C TRP A 46 7.64 -6.58 18.90
N LEU A 47 6.49 -5.96 18.65
CA LEU A 47 5.58 -5.55 19.73
C LEU A 47 5.11 -6.76 20.53
N HIS A 48 4.85 -7.89 19.88
CA HIS A 48 4.44 -9.13 20.55
C HIS A 48 5.57 -9.83 21.32
N LEU A 49 6.83 -9.50 21.02
CA LEU A 49 8.00 -9.97 21.77
C LEU A 49 8.31 -9.07 22.97
N LEU A 50 8.09 -7.76 22.82
CA LEU A 50 8.38 -6.76 23.87
C LEU A 50 7.23 -6.64 24.88
N ILE A 51 5.99 -6.84 24.44
CA ILE A 51 4.78 -6.70 25.24
C ILE A 51 4.09 -8.07 25.28
N PRO A 52 3.91 -8.67 26.47
CA PRO A 52 3.17 -9.91 26.62
C PRO A 52 1.80 -9.80 25.94
N SER A 53 1.64 -10.53 24.85
CA SER A 53 0.46 -10.47 24.00
C SER A 53 -0.34 -11.75 24.16
N ASN A 54 -1.67 -11.62 24.15
CA ASN A 54 -2.52 -12.80 23.99
C ASN A 54 -2.18 -13.48 22.64
N PRO A 55 -1.94 -14.80 22.60
CA PRO A 55 -1.50 -15.49 21.39
C PRO A 55 -2.52 -15.38 20.24
N VAL A 56 -3.81 -15.25 20.55
CA VAL A 56 -4.85 -15.05 19.53
C VAL A 56 -4.72 -13.66 18.91
N CYS A 57 -4.52 -12.62 19.72
CA CYS A 57 -4.29 -11.27 19.21
C CYS A 57 -3.04 -11.20 18.34
N ALA A 58 -1.93 -11.78 18.82
CA ALA A 58 -0.68 -11.84 18.08
C ALA A 58 -0.83 -12.59 16.73
N TYR A 59 -1.62 -13.67 16.70
CA TYR A 59 -1.92 -14.38 15.46
C TYR A 59 -2.65 -13.49 14.45
N PHE A 60 -3.71 -12.80 14.88
CA PHE A 60 -4.51 -11.96 13.96
C PHE A 60 -3.71 -10.79 13.39
N THR A 61 -2.93 -10.11 14.23
CA THR A 61 -2.09 -8.99 13.80
C THR A 61 -0.96 -9.43 12.87
N LEU A 62 -0.23 -10.50 13.22
CA LEU A 62 0.82 -11.06 12.36
C LEU A 62 0.28 -11.59 11.02
N HIS A 63 -0.93 -12.16 11.01
CA HIS A 63 -1.59 -12.54 9.77
C HIS A 63 -1.89 -11.32 8.90
N GLY A 64 -2.39 -10.24 9.51
CA GLY A 64 -2.58 -8.95 8.84
C GLY A 64 -1.28 -8.40 8.25
N ALA A 65 -0.19 -8.40 9.01
CA ALA A 65 1.11 -7.98 8.49
C ALA A 65 1.58 -8.87 7.32
N GLY A 66 1.49 -10.21 7.45
CA GLY A 66 2.00 -11.16 6.46
C GLY A 66 1.21 -11.24 5.15
N PHE A 67 -0.08 -10.90 5.15
CA PHE A 67 -0.93 -11.05 3.96
C PHE A 67 -1.72 -9.79 3.58
N GLY A 68 -1.81 -8.79 4.45
CA GLY A 68 -2.65 -7.61 4.23
C GLY A 68 -2.28 -6.81 2.99
N ALA A 69 -0.98 -6.79 2.62
CA ALA A 69 -0.53 -6.15 1.40
C ALA A 69 -1.08 -6.81 0.12
N VAL A 70 -1.41 -8.11 0.14
CA VAL A 70 -1.86 -8.85 -1.05
C VAL A 70 -3.09 -8.21 -1.70
N ASN A 71 -4.05 -7.73 -0.89
CA ASN A 71 -5.30 -7.18 -1.41
C ASN A 71 -5.09 -5.90 -2.25
N GLY A 72 -4.08 -5.08 -1.93
CA GLY A 72 -3.72 -3.91 -2.73
C GLY A 72 -2.89 -4.24 -3.97
N HIS A 73 -2.39 -5.48 -4.08
CA HIS A 73 -1.48 -5.91 -5.14
C HIS A 73 -2.12 -6.96 -6.04
N LEU A 74 -3.44 -7.02 -6.20
CA LEU A 74 -4.05 -8.04 -7.07
C LEU A 74 -3.79 -7.74 -8.56
N GLY A 75 -3.56 -6.47 -8.91
CA GLY A 75 -3.20 -6.03 -10.27
C GLY A 75 -4.40 -5.75 -11.19
N PHE A 76 -5.62 -5.84 -10.65
CA PHE A 76 -6.87 -5.55 -11.34
C PHE A 76 -7.92 -5.13 -10.30
N GLU A 77 -8.88 -4.30 -10.72
CA GLU A 77 -9.88 -3.72 -9.82
C GLU A 77 -11.09 -4.62 -9.59
N THR A 78 -11.51 -5.41 -10.59
CA THR A 78 -12.75 -6.18 -10.50
C THR A 78 -12.50 -7.62 -10.94
N PHE A 79 -12.97 -8.57 -10.13
CA PHE A 79 -13.09 -9.98 -10.49
C PHE A 79 -14.46 -10.23 -11.12
N GLU A 80 -14.48 -10.77 -12.34
CA GLU A 80 -15.70 -11.22 -13.00
C GLU A 80 -15.86 -12.73 -12.79
N LEU A 81 -16.55 -13.14 -11.72
CA LEU A 81 -16.73 -14.55 -11.39
C LEU A 81 -17.75 -15.24 -12.30
N THR A 82 -18.75 -14.48 -12.74
CA THR A 82 -19.75 -14.87 -13.73
C THR A 82 -20.20 -13.61 -14.47
N ASP A 83 -20.99 -13.75 -15.53
CA ASP A 83 -21.57 -12.60 -16.26
C ASP A 83 -22.38 -11.63 -15.38
N LYS A 84 -22.85 -12.08 -14.21
CA LYS A 84 -23.67 -11.28 -13.28
C LYS A 84 -22.98 -10.93 -11.98
N ILE A 85 -21.92 -11.64 -11.60
CA ILE A 85 -21.27 -11.51 -10.30
C ILE A 85 -19.90 -10.88 -10.52
N LYS A 86 -19.79 -9.65 -10.05
CA LYS A 86 -18.55 -8.88 -10.01
C LYS A 86 -18.17 -8.61 -8.55
N LEU A 87 -16.88 -8.71 -8.23
CA LEU A 87 -16.34 -8.39 -6.92
C LEU A 87 -15.19 -7.40 -7.10
N ASP A 88 -15.25 -6.28 -6.38
CA ASP A 88 -14.16 -5.31 -6.41
C ASP A 88 -13.05 -5.73 -5.44
N SER A 89 -11.82 -5.60 -5.92
CA SER A 89 -10.59 -5.97 -5.21
C SER A 89 -10.09 -4.85 -4.30
N HIS A 90 -10.52 -3.60 -4.55
CA HIS A 90 -9.98 -2.40 -3.94
C HIS A 90 -8.47 -2.20 -4.20
N SER A 91 -7.91 -2.83 -5.24
CA SER A 91 -6.50 -2.70 -5.62
C SER A 91 -6.21 -1.41 -6.38
N TYR A 92 -7.21 -0.77 -6.99
CA TYR A 92 -6.98 0.34 -7.93
C TYR A 92 -6.28 1.54 -7.30
N VAL A 93 -6.65 1.91 -6.07
CA VAL A 93 -6.03 3.02 -5.33
C VAL A 93 -4.53 2.78 -5.14
N HIS A 94 -4.13 1.54 -4.85
CA HIS A 94 -2.72 1.16 -4.69
C HIS A 94 -2.00 0.97 -6.03
N TYR A 95 -2.70 0.53 -7.08
CA TYR A 95 -2.16 0.59 -8.44
C TYR A 95 -1.80 2.03 -8.85
N LEU A 96 -2.69 3.00 -8.57
CA LEU A 96 -2.41 4.41 -8.83
C LEU A 96 -1.20 4.93 -8.03
N HIS A 97 -1.00 4.40 -6.81
CA HIS A 97 0.21 4.65 -6.03
C HIS A 97 1.48 4.15 -6.74
N HIS A 98 1.49 2.90 -7.22
CA HIS A 98 2.61 2.34 -7.99
C HIS A 98 2.83 3.03 -9.33
N LYS A 99 1.78 3.59 -9.93
CA LYS A 99 1.85 4.32 -11.20
C LYS A 99 2.42 5.74 -11.05
N TYR A 100 1.99 6.48 -10.03
CA TYR A 100 2.29 7.90 -9.88
C TYR A 100 3.26 8.24 -8.75
N PHE A 101 3.54 7.30 -7.84
CA PHE A 101 4.45 7.39 -6.68
C PHE A 101 4.09 8.43 -5.61
N GLU A 102 3.33 9.48 -5.97
CA GLU A 102 3.13 10.70 -5.18
C GLU A 102 1.68 10.86 -4.67
N VAL A 103 0.93 9.76 -4.66
CA VAL A 103 -0.47 9.69 -4.25
C VAL A 103 -0.73 8.42 -3.43
N ASN A 104 -1.79 8.42 -2.62
CA ASN A 104 -2.31 7.22 -1.96
C ASN A 104 -1.32 6.43 -1.08
N TYR A 105 -0.50 7.12 -0.29
CA TYR A 105 0.49 6.47 0.60
C TYR A 105 -0.14 5.64 1.75
N GLY A 106 -1.45 5.78 1.98
CA GLY A 106 -2.21 5.00 2.95
C GLY A 106 -3.07 3.90 2.33
N GLY A 107 -3.10 3.79 0.99
CA GLY A 107 -4.07 2.95 0.28
C GLY A 107 -5.52 3.35 0.55
N ASP A 108 -6.46 2.40 0.40
CA ASP A 108 -7.89 2.55 0.75
C ASP A 108 -8.14 2.34 2.26
N GLY A 109 -7.19 2.79 3.10
CA GLY A 109 -7.15 2.49 4.52
C GLY A 109 -8.23 3.19 5.35
N LEU A 110 -8.48 2.65 6.55
CA LEU A 110 -9.47 3.16 7.52
C LEU A 110 -9.23 4.63 7.95
N VAL A 111 -7.98 5.10 7.86
CA VAL A 111 -7.59 6.47 8.25
C VAL A 111 -7.38 7.31 6.98
N PRO A 112 -8.14 8.40 6.77
CA PRO A 112 -8.15 9.16 5.52
C PRO A 112 -6.96 10.13 5.38
N LEU A 113 -5.73 9.64 5.64
CA LEU A 113 -4.52 10.48 5.65
C LEU A 113 -4.26 11.13 4.29
N ASP A 114 -4.44 10.42 3.19
CA ASP A 114 -4.23 10.99 1.86
C ASP A 114 -5.23 12.09 1.51
N LYS A 115 -6.47 12.01 2.03
CA LYS A 115 -7.44 13.10 1.90
C LYS A 115 -7.03 14.29 2.76
N LEU A 116 -6.58 14.05 4.00
CA LEU A 116 -6.13 15.10 4.92
C LEU A 116 -4.89 15.84 4.43
N PHE A 117 -3.96 15.14 3.77
CA PHE A 117 -2.71 15.72 3.26
C PHE A 117 -2.76 16.07 1.77
N GLY A 118 -3.93 15.98 1.12
CA GLY A 118 -4.11 16.37 -0.28
C GLY A 118 -3.39 15.48 -1.31
N THR A 119 -3.15 14.21 -1.00
CA THR A 119 -2.48 13.22 -1.85
C THR A 119 -3.39 12.08 -2.27
N TRP A 120 -4.69 12.20 -2.05
CA TRP A 120 -5.70 11.25 -2.52
C TRP A 120 -5.83 11.29 -4.05
N HIS A 121 -5.97 10.12 -4.67
CA HIS A 121 -6.21 9.99 -6.10
C HIS A 121 -7.06 8.74 -6.41
N ASP A 122 -8.23 8.94 -7.03
CA ASP A 122 -9.21 7.88 -7.34
C ASP A 122 -9.31 7.58 -8.84
N GLY A 123 -8.46 8.19 -9.67
CA GLY A 123 -8.47 8.01 -11.13
C GLY A 123 -9.31 9.04 -11.87
N SER A 124 -10.03 9.92 -11.14
CA SER A 124 -10.79 11.02 -11.72
C SER A 124 -9.88 12.07 -12.37
N LYS A 125 -10.44 12.87 -13.28
CA LYS A 125 -9.72 13.98 -13.92
C LYS A 125 -9.36 15.05 -12.90
N GLU A 126 -10.26 15.28 -11.96
CA GLU A 126 -10.13 16.24 -10.88
C GLU A 126 -8.93 15.89 -9.98
N ALA A 127 -8.77 14.61 -9.61
CA ALA A 127 -7.63 14.14 -8.84
C ALA A 127 -6.31 14.24 -9.61
N ASP A 128 -6.33 13.93 -10.91
CA ASP A 128 -5.16 14.02 -11.79
C ASP A 128 -4.70 15.49 -11.98
N GLU A 129 -5.64 16.41 -12.14
CA GLU A 129 -5.35 17.85 -12.17
C GLU A 129 -4.77 18.36 -10.85
N ALA A 130 -5.36 17.96 -9.72
CA ALA A 130 -4.87 18.30 -8.39
C ALA A 130 -3.45 17.77 -8.13
N MET A 131 -3.14 16.56 -8.60
CA MET A 131 -1.78 16.01 -8.55
C MET A 131 -0.82 16.83 -9.39
N LYS A 132 -1.16 17.09 -10.67
CA LYS A 132 -0.30 17.85 -11.59
C LYS A 132 -0.01 19.26 -11.09
N ALA A 133 -0.97 19.90 -10.41
CA ALA A 133 -0.78 21.22 -9.85
C ALA A 133 0.36 21.30 -8.81
N ARG A 134 0.74 20.18 -8.16
CA ARG A 134 1.86 20.14 -7.20
C ARG A 134 3.24 20.18 -7.86
N PHE A 135 3.33 19.93 -9.16
CA PHE A 135 4.58 19.87 -9.92
C PHE A 135 4.75 21.03 -10.90
N ARG A 136 3.83 22.01 -10.88
CA ARG A 136 3.91 23.25 -11.65
C ARG A 136 4.58 24.32 -10.80
#